data_AF-A0A133VM16-F1
#
_entry.id   AF-A0A133VM16-F1
#
_cell.length_a   1.000
_cell.length_b   1.000
_cell.length_c   1.000
_cell.angle_alpha   90.00
_cell.angle_beta   90.00
_cell.angle_gamma   90.00
#
_symmetry.space_group_name_H-M   'P 1'
#
loop_
_entity.id
_entity.type
_entity.pdbx_description
1 polymer ?
#
loop_
_entity_poly.entity_id
_entity_poly.type
_entity_poly.pdbx_seq_one_letter_code
_entity_poly.pdbx_strand_id
1 'polypeptide(L)'
;MKWVIEMKILTVSPSRFGIGGVIYNLIKQIQGKGHQITYYTISNNPAPNGCEKMVPLDEKLTKKLQDDHPSLYTPYGIIYFWIKSYNYIRKNLEEYDVIWLHNPHPLPSIINREILSISVITLHGPLVAKVEFHSGLSKYYYQFLINLISRET
;
A
#
# COMPACT_ATOMS: atom_id res chain seq x y z
N MET A 1 -19.74 22.30 -16.64
CA MET A 1 -19.69 21.42 -15.44
C MET A 1 -18.74 20.28 -15.71
N LYS A 2 -17.75 20.05 -14.84
CA LYS A 2 -16.99 18.79 -14.84
C LYS A 2 -17.73 17.81 -13.93
N TRP A 3 -18.17 16.69 -14.49
CA TRP A 3 -18.70 15.58 -13.70
C TRP A 3 -17.52 14.98 -12.94
N VAL A 4 -17.58 15.02 -11.60
CA VAL A 4 -16.66 14.25 -10.77
C VAL A 4 -17.40 12.98 -10.39
N ILE A 5 -16.90 11.84 -10.86
CA ILE A 5 -17.41 10.53 -10.46
C ILE A 5 -16.84 10.25 -9.07
N GLU A 6 -17.70 10.10 -8.08
CA GLU A 6 -17.31 9.65 -6.74
C GLU A 6 -16.70 8.25 -6.85
N MET A 7 -15.58 8.02 -6.14
CA MET A 7 -14.86 6.75 -6.17
C MET A 7 -14.57 6.30 -4.74
N LYS A 8 -14.57 4.99 -4.52
CA LYS A 8 -14.11 4.32 -3.30
C LYS A 8 -12.69 3.81 -3.50
N ILE A 9 -11.78 4.31 -2.67
CA ILE A 9 -10.34 4.07 -2.82
C ILE A 9 -9.82 3.36 -1.57
N LEU A 10 -9.21 2.19 -1.75
CA LEU A 10 -8.45 1.52 -0.69
C LEU A 10 -6.97 1.86 -0.82
N THR A 11 -6.39 2.57 0.15
CA THR A 11 -4.94 2.85 0.18
C THR A 11 -4.26 1.95 1.20
N VAL A 12 -3.27 1.19 0.75
CA VAL A 12 -2.55 0.18 1.55
C VAL A 12 -1.10 0.62 1.76
N SER A 13 -0.70 0.82 3.02
CA SER A 13 0.63 1.34 3.36
C SER A 13 1.25 0.70 4.60
N PRO A 14 2.45 0.11 4.49
CA PRO A 14 3.21 -0.41 5.63
C PRO A 14 4.03 0.67 6.35
N SER A 15 3.87 1.97 6.05
CA SER A 15 4.77 2.99 6.62
C SER A 15 4.32 3.48 8.00
N ARG A 16 5.26 3.57 8.95
CA ARG A 16 5.08 4.27 10.24
C ARG A 16 5.13 5.81 10.11
N PHE A 17 6.06 6.34 9.29
CA PHE A 17 6.44 7.77 9.32
C PHE A 17 6.83 8.44 7.99
N GLY A 18 6.95 7.74 6.86
CA GLY A 18 7.57 8.32 5.65
C GLY A 18 6.61 8.91 4.61
N ILE A 19 5.35 8.46 4.60
CA ILE A 19 4.37 8.89 3.59
C ILE A 19 3.38 9.90 4.19
N GLY A 20 3.56 10.30 5.44
CA GLY A 20 2.70 11.28 6.11
C GLY A 20 2.50 12.55 5.28
N GLY A 21 3.57 13.19 4.82
CA GLY A 21 3.44 14.43 4.04
C GLY A 21 2.77 14.24 2.67
N VAL A 22 3.11 13.17 1.95
CA VAL A 22 2.62 12.94 0.58
C VAL A 22 1.21 12.37 0.59
N ILE A 23 0.96 11.33 1.38
CA ILE A 23 -0.37 10.72 1.50
C ILE A 23 -1.33 11.72 2.15
N TYR A 24 -0.99 12.43 3.22
CA TYR A 24 -1.98 13.30 3.88
C TYR A 24 -2.43 14.46 2.98
N ASN A 25 -1.50 15.09 2.27
CA ASN A 25 -1.83 16.19 1.36
C ASN A 25 -2.63 15.70 0.16
N LEU A 26 -2.25 14.56 -0.42
CA LEU A 26 -2.94 14.01 -1.58
C LEU A 26 -4.31 13.44 -1.20
N ILE A 27 -4.43 12.73 -0.08
CA ILE A 27 -5.71 12.25 0.45
C ILE A 27 -6.68 13.40 0.68
N LYS A 28 -6.24 14.50 1.29
CA LYS A 28 -7.09 15.67 1.50
C LYS A 28 -7.61 16.25 0.17
N GLN A 29 -6.77 16.29 -0.86
CA GLN A 29 -7.18 16.76 -2.19
C GLN A 29 -8.13 15.80 -2.89
N ILE A 30 -7.91 14.49 -2.76
CA ILE A 30 -8.77 13.45 -3.33
C ILE A 30 -10.14 13.47 -2.64
N GLN A 31 -10.19 13.55 -1.32
CA GLN A 31 -11.44 13.69 -0.56
C GLN A 31 -12.15 15.01 -0.84
N GLY A 32 -11.41 16.11 -1.02
CA GLY A 32 -11.97 17.41 -1.42
C GLY A 32 -12.66 17.38 -2.79
N LYS A 33 -12.45 16.34 -3.58
CA LYS A 33 -13.18 16.07 -4.84
C LYS A 33 -14.38 15.13 -4.65
N GLY A 34 -14.69 14.72 -3.43
CA GLY A 34 -15.83 13.86 -3.10
C GLY A 34 -15.53 12.36 -3.11
N HIS A 35 -14.28 11.93 -3.24
CA HIS A 35 -13.93 10.51 -3.20
C HIS A 35 -13.82 9.99 -1.76
N GLN A 36 -14.23 8.74 -1.54
CA GLN A 36 -14.13 8.04 -0.26
C GLN A 36 -12.81 7.26 -0.19
N ILE A 37 -12.15 7.30 0.96
CA ILE A 37 -10.84 6.67 1.13
C ILE A 37 -10.79 5.84 2.42
N THR A 38 -10.42 4.58 2.27
CA THR A 38 -10.11 3.66 3.36
C THR A 38 -8.59 3.51 3.49
N TYR A 39 -8.06 3.86 4.66
CA TYR A 39 -6.64 3.82 4.99
C TYR A 39 -6.26 2.54 5.73
N TYR A 40 -5.66 1.61 5.00
CA TYR A 40 -5.25 0.29 5.49
C TYR A 40 -3.75 0.29 5.79
N THR A 41 -3.39 0.25 7.07
CA THR A 41 -2.01 0.51 7.49
C THR A 41 -1.55 -0.33 8.68
N ILE A 42 -0.23 -0.48 8.84
CA ILE A 42 0.35 -1.00 10.09
C ILE A 42 0.38 0.05 11.20
N SER A 43 0.13 1.33 10.94
CA SER A 43 0.34 2.37 11.94
C SER A 43 -0.89 2.56 12.84
N ASN A 44 -0.67 2.68 14.15
CA ASN A 44 -1.66 3.17 15.10
C ASN A 44 -1.87 4.69 15.04
N ASN A 45 -1.06 5.44 14.29
CA ASN A 45 -1.26 6.88 14.12
C ASN A 45 -2.66 7.18 13.56
N PRO A 46 -3.28 8.31 13.91
CA PRO A 46 -4.57 8.71 13.32
C PRO A 46 -4.53 8.62 11.80
N ALA A 47 -5.65 8.24 11.18
CA ALA A 47 -5.77 8.40 9.74
C ALA A 47 -5.89 9.90 9.39
N PRO A 48 -5.56 10.29 8.16
CA PRO A 48 -5.88 11.62 7.67
C PRO A 48 -7.38 11.91 7.84
N ASN A 49 -7.71 13.18 8.14
CA ASN A 49 -9.08 13.59 8.47
C ASN A 49 -10.11 13.08 7.44
N GLY A 50 -11.16 12.41 7.93
CA GLY A 50 -12.26 11.92 7.11
C GLY A 50 -12.01 10.58 6.42
N CYS A 51 -10.83 9.97 6.56
CA CYS A 51 -10.60 8.60 6.10
C CYS A 51 -11.10 7.58 7.13
N GLU A 52 -11.72 6.52 6.64
CA GLU A 52 -11.85 5.30 7.44
C GLU A 52 -10.46 4.71 7.65
N LYS A 53 -10.17 4.21 8.85
CA LYS A 53 -8.87 3.61 9.18
C LYS A 53 -9.04 2.14 9.51
N MET A 54 -8.19 1.32 8.91
CA MET A 54 -8.09 -0.11 9.21
C MET A 54 -6.67 -0.49 9.56
N VAL A 55 -6.51 -1.21 10.68
CA VAL A 55 -5.23 -1.80 11.11
C VAL A 55 -5.42 -3.32 11.17
N PRO A 56 -4.76 -4.09 10.28
CA PRO A 56 -5.05 -5.51 10.12
C PRO A 56 -4.24 -6.43 11.04
N LEU A 57 -3.32 -5.84 11.80
CA LEU A 57 -2.46 -6.53 12.74
C LEU A 57 -3.00 -6.33 14.15
N ASP A 58 -2.76 -7.31 15.02
CA ASP A 58 -3.09 -7.14 16.43
C ASP A 58 -2.27 -5.99 17.05
N GLU A 59 -2.78 -5.43 18.14
CA GLU A 59 -2.18 -4.27 18.81
C GLU A 59 -0.74 -4.55 19.28
N LYS A 60 -0.46 -5.79 19.72
CA LYS A 60 0.85 -6.19 20.25
C LYS A 60 1.91 -6.21 19.14
N LEU A 61 1.60 -6.82 18.01
CA LEU A 61 2.48 -6.84 16.84
C LEU A 61 2.59 -5.43 16.26
N THR A 62 1.50 -4.67 16.21
CA THR A 62 1.52 -3.29 15.74
C THR A 62 2.46 -2.43 16.58
N LYS A 63 2.38 -2.50 17.92
CA LYS A 63 3.27 -1.76 18.83
C LYS A 63 4.75 -2.15 18.64
N LYS A 64 5.06 -3.45 18.56
CA LYS A 64 6.42 -3.92 18.23
C LYS A 64 6.91 -3.41 16.87
N LEU A 65 5.99 -3.37 15.91
CA LEU A 65 6.16 -2.76 14.60
C LEU A 65 5.92 -1.25 14.62
N GLN A 66 5.97 -0.57 15.77
CA GLN A 66 6.04 0.88 15.91
C GLN A 66 7.21 1.36 16.78
N ASP A 67 7.74 0.52 17.66
CA ASP A 67 8.91 0.81 18.48
C ASP A 67 10.16 1.01 17.62
N ASP A 68 10.89 2.11 17.82
CA ASP A 68 11.99 2.64 16.97
C ASP A 68 13.21 1.72 16.83
N HIS A 69 13.21 0.55 17.46
CA HIS A 69 14.26 -0.44 17.28
C HIS A 69 13.88 -1.41 16.16
N PRO A 70 14.62 -1.42 15.02
CA PRO A 70 14.45 -2.43 14.00
C PRO A 70 14.79 -3.79 14.60
N SER A 71 13.75 -4.52 14.98
CA SER A 71 13.88 -5.88 15.49
C SER A 71 13.87 -6.87 14.33
N LEU A 72 14.32 -8.11 14.59
CA LEU A 72 14.11 -9.24 13.67
C LEU A 72 12.63 -9.45 13.29
N TYR A 73 11.69 -8.88 14.06
CA TYR A 73 10.26 -8.92 13.76
C TYR A 73 9.85 -7.96 12.65
N THR A 74 10.66 -6.96 12.28
CA THR A 74 10.27 -5.95 11.27
C THR A 74 10.06 -6.58 9.87
N PRO A 75 10.98 -7.38 9.31
CA PRO A 75 10.74 -8.06 8.04
C PRO A 75 9.54 -9.01 8.09
N TYR A 76 9.41 -9.79 9.16
CA TYR A 76 8.27 -10.70 9.35
C TYR A 76 6.94 -9.95 9.40
N GLY A 77 6.88 -8.86 10.16
CA GLY A 77 5.69 -8.05 10.31
C GLY A 77 5.25 -7.37 9.03
N ILE A 78 6.20 -6.89 8.22
CA ILE A 78 5.91 -6.34 6.89
C ILE A 78 5.35 -7.42 5.96
N ILE A 79 5.95 -8.61 5.92
CA ILE A 79 5.45 -9.72 5.10
C ILE A 79 4.04 -10.11 5.56
N TYR A 80 3.84 -10.26 6.88
CA TYR A 80 2.55 -10.65 7.44
C TYR A 80 1.46 -9.60 7.19
N PHE A 81 1.79 -8.31 7.28
CA PHE A 81 0.91 -7.22 6.87
C PHE A 81 0.48 -7.35 5.41
N TRP A 82 1.41 -7.61 4.48
CA TRP A 82 1.08 -7.76 3.07
C TRP A 82 0.22 -8.98 2.79
N ILE A 83 0.47 -10.12 3.46
CA ILE A 83 -0.40 -11.30 3.39
C ILE A 83 -1.83 -10.95 3.80
N LYS A 84 -2.00 -10.25 4.94
CA LYS A 84 -3.32 -9.80 5.42
C LYS A 84 -3.98 -8.82 4.44
N SER A 85 -3.20 -7.86 3.94
CA SER A 85 -3.67 -6.81 3.01
C SER A 85 -4.23 -7.42 1.74
N TYR A 86 -3.49 -8.34 1.11
CA TYR A 86 -3.96 -8.95 -0.12
C TYR A 86 -5.14 -9.91 0.08
N ASN A 87 -5.18 -10.63 1.21
CA ASN A 87 -6.35 -11.44 1.54
C ASN A 87 -7.60 -10.57 1.75
N TYR A 88 -7.43 -9.40 2.36
CA TYR A 88 -8.50 -8.41 2.50
C TYR A 88 -8.93 -7.87 1.13
N ILE A 89 -7.99 -7.42 0.31
CA ILE A 89 -8.25 -6.94 -1.05
C ILE A 89 -9.06 -7.97 -1.85
N ARG A 90 -8.62 -9.24 -1.86
CA ARG A 90 -9.28 -10.29 -2.65
C ARG A 90 -10.73 -10.51 -2.22
N LYS A 91 -11.02 -10.41 -0.93
CA LYS A 91 -12.38 -10.62 -0.39
C LYS A 91 -13.32 -9.45 -0.66
N ASN A 92 -12.76 -8.25 -0.81
CA ASN A 92 -13.52 -7.00 -0.89
C ASN A 92 -13.24 -6.26 -2.21
N LEU A 93 -12.83 -6.99 -3.26
CA LEU A 93 -12.37 -6.39 -4.51
C LEU A 93 -13.46 -5.53 -5.16
N GLU A 94 -14.71 -5.97 -5.08
CA GLU A 94 -15.88 -5.30 -5.64
C GLU A 94 -16.32 -4.05 -4.87
N GLU A 95 -15.78 -3.83 -3.66
CA GLU A 95 -16.13 -2.66 -2.83
C GLU A 95 -15.39 -1.38 -3.23
N TYR A 96 -14.29 -1.52 -3.99
CA TYR A 96 -13.36 -0.45 -4.30
C TYR A 96 -13.20 -0.27 -5.81
N ASP A 97 -13.25 0.98 -6.26
CA ASP A 97 -12.97 1.34 -7.66
C ASP A 97 -11.46 1.37 -7.93
N VAL A 98 -10.66 1.71 -6.90
CA VAL A 98 -9.21 1.84 -7.00
C VAL A 98 -8.53 1.27 -5.77
N ILE A 99 -7.45 0.52 -6.00
CA ILE A 99 -6.55 0.04 -4.94
C ILE A 99 -5.21 0.76 -5.07
N TRP A 100 -4.85 1.57 -4.09
CA TRP A 100 -3.59 2.31 -4.09
C TRP A 100 -2.56 1.62 -3.20
N LEU A 101 -1.58 0.96 -3.82
CA LEU A 101 -0.55 0.19 -3.13
C LEU A 101 0.74 0.99 -2.97
N HIS A 102 1.18 1.20 -1.72
CA HIS A 102 2.43 1.89 -1.43
C HIS A 102 3.54 0.91 -1.06
N ASN A 103 4.60 0.85 -1.86
CA ASN A 103 5.70 -0.11 -1.68
C ASN A 103 5.19 -1.55 -1.49
N PRO A 104 4.32 -2.07 -2.38
CA PRO A 104 3.83 -3.43 -2.28
C PRO A 104 4.97 -4.43 -2.16
N HIS A 105 4.89 -5.29 -1.14
CA HIS A 105 5.80 -6.43 -1.10
C HIS A 105 5.38 -7.41 -2.19
N PRO A 106 6.33 -7.89 -3.00
CA PRO A 106 6.09 -9.01 -3.89
C PRO A 106 5.68 -10.24 -3.14
N LEU A 107 4.42 -10.59 -3.23
CA LEU A 107 3.97 -11.93 -2.95
C LEU A 107 3.39 -12.44 -4.27
N PRO A 108 4.23 -13.03 -5.14
CA PRO A 108 3.87 -13.38 -6.52
C PRO A 108 2.65 -14.31 -6.62
N SER A 109 2.42 -15.14 -5.59
CA SER A 109 1.26 -16.03 -5.51
C SER A 109 -0.04 -15.33 -5.12
N ILE A 110 0.01 -14.06 -4.74
CA ILE A 110 -1.09 -13.37 -4.09
C ILE A 110 -1.65 -12.21 -4.94
N ILE A 111 -0.79 -11.55 -5.73
CA ILE A 111 -1.21 -10.53 -6.70
C ILE A 111 -1.70 -11.22 -7.99
N ASN A 112 -3.02 -11.24 -8.21
CA ASN A 112 -3.61 -11.70 -9.48
C ASN A 112 -3.85 -10.51 -10.43
N ARG A 113 -4.18 -10.79 -11.70
CA ARG A 113 -4.43 -9.75 -12.72
C ARG A 113 -5.60 -8.83 -12.37
N GLU A 114 -6.61 -9.34 -11.68
CA GLU A 114 -7.80 -8.57 -11.29
C GLU A 114 -7.42 -7.45 -10.31
N ILE A 115 -6.66 -7.77 -9.26
CA ILE A 115 -6.14 -6.76 -8.33
C ILE A 115 -5.31 -5.72 -9.08
N LEU A 116 -4.41 -6.16 -9.97
CA LEU A 116 -3.56 -5.25 -10.73
C LEU A 116 -4.35 -4.32 -11.67
N SER A 117 -5.47 -4.79 -12.22
CA SER A 117 -6.28 -4.02 -13.18
C SER A 117 -6.91 -2.74 -12.60
N ILE A 118 -7.11 -2.71 -11.29
CA ILE A 118 -7.64 -1.55 -10.55
C ILE A 118 -6.60 -0.94 -9.60
N SER A 119 -5.34 -1.39 -9.69
CA SER A 119 -4.30 -0.95 -8.77
C SER A 119 -3.49 0.21 -9.32
N VAL A 120 -3.31 1.24 -8.48
CA VAL A 120 -2.26 2.25 -8.63
C VAL A 120 -1.11 1.87 -7.72
N ILE A 121 0.10 1.70 -8.26
CA ILE A 121 1.28 1.34 -7.46
C ILE A 121 2.17 2.57 -7.30
N THR A 122 2.49 2.94 -6.06
CA THR A 122 3.48 3.97 -5.74
C THR A 122 4.68 3.35 -5.06
N LEU A 123 5.84 3.48 -5.70
CA LEU A 123 7.12 3.07 -5.15
C LEU A 123 7.87 4.30 -4.65
N HIS A 124 8.05 4.38 -3.33
CA HIS A 124 8.86 5.43 -2.69
C HIS A 124 10.33 5.04 -2.71
N GLY A 125 11.18 5.96 -3.15
CA GLY A 125 12.62 5.76 -3.36
C GLY A 125 12.97 5.19 -4.75
N PRO A 126 14.24 5.28 -5.16
CA PRO A 126 14.68 4.85 -6.49
C PRO A 126 14.46 3.34 -6.72
N LEU A 127 13.73 2.98 -7.79
CA LEU A 127 13.44 1.59 -8.16
C LEU A 127 14.71 0.76 -8.37
N VAL A 128 15.76 1.36 -8.95
CA VAL A 128 17.05 0.70 -9.20
C VAL A 128 17.68 0.26 -7.88
N ALA A 129 17.67 1.12 -6.85
CA ALA A 129 18.15 0.75 -5.53
C ALA A 129 17.34 -0.41 -4.94
N LYS A 130 16.03 -0.51 -5.19
CA LYS A 130 15.23 -1.65 -4.70
C LYS A 130 15.63 -2.98 -5.33
N VAL A 131 16.05 -3.01 -6.60
CA VAL A 131 16.56 -4.23 -7.25
C VAL A 131 17.93 -4.62 -6.69
N GLU A 132 18.75 -3.65 -6.33
CA GLU A 132 20.10 -3.86 -5.77
C GLU A 132 20.06 -4.29 -4.30
N PHE A 133 19.14 -3.73 -3.51
CA PHE A 133 19.01 -4.00 -2.07
C PHE A 133 18.23 -5.28 -1.73
N HIS A 134 17.37 -5.78 -2.62
CA HIS A 134 16.57 -6.98 -2.37
C HIS A 134 17.15 -8.22 -3.07
N SER A 135 17.05 -9.39 -2.42
CA SER A 135 17.43 -10.70 -2.99
C SER A 135 16.20 -11.56 -3.34
N GLY A 136 16.42 -12.59 -4.15
CA GLY A 136 15.41 -13.62 -4.43
C GLY A 136 14.16 -13.09 -5.14
N LEU A 137 12.98 -13.58 -4.72
CA LEU A 137 11.68 -13.22 -5.34
C LEU A 137 11.38 -11.72 -5.31
N SER A 138 11.89 -11.01 -4.29
CA SER A 138 11.68 -9.58 -4.20
C SER A 138 12.42 -8.82 -5.29
N LYS A 139 13.63 -9.25 -5.65
CA LYS A 139 14.39 -8.72 -6.78
C LYS A 139 13.65 -8.91 -8.09
N TYR A 140 13.18 -10.13 -8.36
CA TYR A 140 12.48 -10.47 -9.61
C TYR A 140 11.20 -9.68 -9.81
N TYR A 141 10.46 -9.39 -8.74
CA TYR A 141 9.27 -8.55 -8.83
C TYR A 141 9.57 -7.10 -9.15
N TYR A 142 10.54 -6.49 -8.46
CA TYR A 142 10.91 -5.11 -8.78
C TYR A 142 11.45 -5.02 -10.21
N GLN A 143 12.18 -6.04 -10.66
CA GLN A 143 12.63 -6.14 -12.04
C GLN A 143 11.48 -6.34 -13.04
N PHE A 144 10.46 -7.15 -12.68
CA PHE A 144 9.23 -7.29 -13.45
C PHE A 144 8.47 -5.96 -13.55
N LEU A 145 8.29 -5.24 -12.43
CA LEU A 145 7.64 -3.93 -12.43
C LEU A 145 8.40 -2.92 -13.29
N ILE A 146 9.74 -2.88 -13.22
CA ILE A 146 10.56 -2.05 -14.12
C ILE A 146 10.27 -2.41 -15.57
N ASN A 147 10.35 -3.69 -15.92
CA ASN A 147 10.14 -4.15 -17.29
C ASN A 147 8.71 -3.88 -17.80
N LEU A 148 7.71 -3.96 -16.92
CA LEU A 148 6.32 -3.62 -17.24
C LEU A 148 6.19 -2.13 -17.56
N ILE A 149 6.75 -1.27 -16.70
CA ILE A 149 6.70 0.19 -16.86
C ILE A 149 7.49 0.64 -18.10
N SER A 150 8.69 0.09 -18.32
CA SER A 150 9.58 0.45 -19.43
C SER A 150 9.11 0.00 -20.81
N ARG A 151 8.11 -0.90 -20.90
CA ARG A 151 7.53 -1.34 -22.18
C ARG A 151 6.39 -0.45 -22.67
N GLU A 152 5.88 0.43 -21.81
CA GLU A 152 4.78 1.36 -22.11
C GLU A 152 5.26 2.81 -22.31
N THR A 153 6.56 3.06 -22.20
CA THR A 153 7.24 4.35 -22.48
C THR A 153 8.11 4.24 -23.72
#